data_AF-A0A2R7QTR8-F1
#
_entry.id   AF-A0A2R7QTR8-F1
#
_cell.length_a   1.000
_cell.length_b   1.000
_cell.length_c   1.000
_cell.angle_alpha   90.00
_cell.angle_beta   90.00
_cell.angle_gamma   90.00
#
_symmetry.space_group_name_H-M   'P 1'
#
loop_
_entity.id
_entity.type
_entity.pdbx_description
1 polymer ?
#
loop_
_entity_poly.entity_id
_entity_poly.type
_entity_poly.pdbx_seq_one_letter_code
_entity_poly.pdbx_strand_id
1 'polypeptide(L)'
;MSVLLSCASAPALADGGVVRFSGRIVDPGCTPAVQAERQEITFSGCPLAAQGARLAVTSLQNAATVPLRDARQRSEVLTVAAGALSTDALSFSSRYRMEGGAALRGAYLVRIDYP
;
A
#
# COMPACT_ATOMS: atom_id res chain seq x y z
N MET A 1 51.79 -63.09 -16.70
CA MET A 1 51.22 -61.96 -17.48
C MET A 1 50.05 -61.44 -16.65
N SER A 2 50.30 -60.47 -15.78
CA SER A 2 49.36 -60.06 -14.75
C SER A 2 48.91 -58.62 -15.03
N VAL A 3 47.61 -58.45 -15.24
CA VAL A 3 46.97 -57.17 -15.60
C VAL A 3 46.81 -56.32 -14.35
N LEU A 4 47.26 -55.06 -14.42
CA LEU A 4 47.09 -54.05 -13.37
C LEU A 4 45.67 -53.48 -13.44
N LEU A 5 44.89 -53.61 -12.36
CA LEU A 5 43.67 -52.84 -12.16
C LEU A 5 44.04 -51.52 -11.48
N SER A 6 43.93 -50.42 -12.21
CA SER A 6 44.05 -49.07 -11.65
C SER A 6 42.65 -48.58 -11.26
N CYS A 7 42.37 -48.50 -9.96
CA CYS A 7 41.16 -47.86 -9.46
C CYS A 7 41.33 -46.33 -9.53
N ALA A 8 40.69 -45.68 -10.49
CA ALA A 8 40.56 -44.23 -10.49
C ALA A 8 39.40 -43.84 -9.56
N SER A 9 39.70 -43.40 -8.35
CA SER A 9 38.74 -42.75 -7.47
C SER A 9 38.49 -41.32 -7.98
N ALA A 10 37.42 -41.13 -8.76
CA ALA A 10 36.94 -39.80 -9.09
C ALA A 10 36.39 -39.12 -7.82
N PRO A 11 36.71 -37.84 -7.55
CA PRO A 11 36.12 -37.14 -6.42
C PRO A 11 34.63 -36.93 -6.70
N ALA A 12 33.77 -37.43 -5.82
CA ALA A 12 32.36 -37.09 -5.84
C ALA A 12 32.25 -35.58 -5.54
N LEU A 13 31.88 -34.79 -6.56
CA LEU A 13 31.50 -33.40 -6.37
C LEU A 13 30.29 -33.41 -5.43
N ALA A 14 30.42 -32.85 -4.23
CA ALA A 14 29.30 -32.63 -3.35
C ALA A 14 28.36 -31.63 -4.01
N ASP A 15 27.38 -32.13 -4.76
CA ASP A 15 26.35 -31.35 -5.42
C ASP A 15 25.27 -31.03 -4.40
N GLY A 16 25.49 -29.96 -3.62
CA GLY A 16 24.57 -29.57 -2.56
C GLY A 16 24.92 -28.21 -1.97
N GLY A 17 24.12 -27.20 -2.31
CA GLY A 17 24.15 -25.86 -1.70
C GLY A 17 22.88 -25.58 -0.91
N VAL A 18 22.96 -24.65 0.05
CA VAL A 18 21.79 -24.17 0.80
C VAL A 18 21.22 -22.95 0.11
N VAL A 19 19.97 -23.04 -0.37
CA VAL A 19 19.20 -21.87 -0.81
C VAL A 19 18.46 -21.31 0.39
N ARG A 20 18.67 -20.02 0.68
CA ARG A 20 18.06 -19.34 1.82
C ARG A 20 17.20 -18.19 1.33
N PHE A 21 15.91 -18.28 1.59
CA PHE A 21 14.93 -17.24 1.26
C PHE A 21 14.73 -16.32 2.45
N SER A 22 14.69 -15.02 2.19
CA SER A 22 14.32 -14.00 3.17
C SER A 22 13.34 -13.04 2.53
N GLY A 23 12.32 -12.64 3.27
CA GLY A 23 11.33 -11.66 2.84
C GLY A 23 10.63 -11.03 4.03
N ARG A 24 9.91 -9.94 3.77
CA ARG A 24 9.02 -9.30 4.75
C ARG A 24 7.59 -9.41 4.24
N ILE A 25 6.69 -9.84 5.11
CA ILE A 25 5.25 -9.73 4.88
C ILE A 25 4.83 -8.37 5.45
N VAL A 26 4.32 -7.50 4.59
CA VAL A 26 3.74 -6.22 4.98
C VAL A 26 2.30 -6.17 4.48
N ASP A 27 1.41 -5.59 5.28
CA ASP A 27 0.09 -5.26 4.78
C ASP A 27 0.24 -4.22 3.67
N PRO A 28 -0.39 -4.44 2.49
CA PRO A 28 -0.35 -3.46 1.42
C PRO A 28 -1.04 -2.17 1.91
N GLY A 29 -0.50 -1.01 1.56
CA GLY A 29 -1.18 0.26 1.84
C GLY A 29 -2.51 0.39 1.10
N CYS A 30 -3.28 1.42 1.43
CA CYS A 30 -4.48 1.75 0.65
C CYS A 30 -4.11 2.17 -0.78
N THR A 31 -4.94 1.80 -1.77
CA THR A 31 -4.82 2.29 -3.15
C THR A 31 -5.66 3.56 -3.32
N PRO A 32 -5.06 4.76 -3.51
CA PRO A 32 -5.80 5.98 -3.76
C PRO A 32 -6.24 6.10 -5.22
N ALA A 33 -7.44 6.61 -5.44
CA ALA A 33 -7.92 7.04 -6.75
C ALA A 33 -8.61 8.40 -6.61
N VAL A 34 -8.14 9.39 -7.36
CA VAL A 34 -8.69 10.75 -7.37
C VAL A 34 -9.67 10.89 -8.54
N GLN A 35 -10.91 11.24 -8.23
CA GLN A 35 -11.99 11.51 -9.19
C GLN A 35 -12.18 13.02 -9.27
N ALA A 36 -11.37 13.67 -10.11
CA ALA A 36 -11.32 15.13 -10.22
C ALA A 36 -12.68 15.78 -10.54
N GLU A 37 -13.46 15.15 -11.41
CA GLU A 37 -14.78 15.64 -11.84
C GLU A 37 -15.81 15.66 -10.70
N ARG A 38 -15.74 14.69 -9.80
CA ARG A 38 -16.68 14.53 -8.66
C ARG A 38 -16.22 15.20 -7.39
N GLN A 39 -15.02 15.74 -7.44
CA GLN A 39 -14.32 16.22 -6.27
C GLN A 39 -14.14 15.22 -5.14
N GLU A 40 -13.76 13.99 -5.50
CA GLU A 40 -13.68 12.87 -4.56
C GLU A 40 -12.33 12.16 -4.64
N ILE A 41 -11.85 11.69 -3.50
CA ILE A 41 -10.77 10.72 -3.39
C ILE A 41 -11.35 9.44 -2.79
N THR A 42 -11.08 8.32 -3.43
CA THR A 42 -11.47 6.98 -2.99
C THR A 42 -10.24 6.17 -2.65
N PHE A 43 -10.30 5.44 -1.55
CA PHE A 43 -9.28 4.46 -1.18
C PHE A 43 -9.89 3.07 -1.23
N SER A 44 -9.23 2.15 -1.92
CA SER A 44 -9.63 0.75 -2.01
C SER A 44 -8.51 -0.18 -1.51
N GLY A 45 -8.91 -1.39 -1.09
CA GLY A 45 -7.97 -2.40 -0.59
C GLY A 45 -7.24 -1.99 0.68
N CYS A 46 -7.82 -1.09 1.49
CA CYS A 46 -7.19 -0.66 2.73
C CYS A 46 -7.12 -1.82 3.73
N PRO A 47 -5.95 -2.13 4.30
CA PRO A 47 -5.84 -3.14 5.34
C PRO A 47 -6.56 -2.66 6.59
N LEU A 48 -7.00 -3.56 7.47
CA LEU A 48 -7.70 -3.19 8.70
C LEU A 48 -6.86 -2.25 9.59
N ALA A 49 -5.52 -2.40 9.57
CA ALA A 49 -4.59 -1.51 10.26
C ALA A 49 -4.62 -0.05 9.76
N ALA A 50 -5.19 0.21 8.57
CA ALA A 50 -5.41 1.57 8.08
C ALA A 50 -6.55 2.29 8.80
N GLN A 51 -7.43 1.57 9.51
CA GLN A 51 -8.50 2.19 10.28
C GLN A 51 -7.88 3.01 11.40
N GLY A 52 -8.26 4.30 11.49
CA GLY A 52 -7.67 5.20 12.48
C GLY A 52 -6.40 5.94 11.99
N ALA A 53 -5.86 5.58 10.82
CA ALA A 53 -4.73 6.29 10.22
C ALA A 53 -5.09 7.75 9.91
N ARG A 54 -4.09 8.64 9.89
CA ARG A 54 -4.31 10.06 9.53
C ARG A 54 -4.13 10.24 8.04
N LEU A 55 -5.11 10.86 7.40
CA LEU A 55 -5.14 11.17 5.98
C LEU A 55 -5.01 12.68 5.78
N ALA A 56 -4.05 13.07 4.94
CA ALA A 56 -3.91 14.43 4.44
C ALA A 56 -3.71 14.42 2.92
N VAL A 57 -4.28 15.41 2.24
CA VAL A 57 -4.10 15.61 0.80
C VAL A 57 -3.53 17.01 0.57
N THR A 58 -2.41 17.08 -0.14
CA THR A 58 -1.75 18.34 -0.49
C THR A 58 -1.76 18.51 -2.00
N SER A 59 -2.22 19.66 -2.47
CA SER A 59 -2.10 20.06 -3.87
C SER A 59 -0.65 20.43 -4.17
N LEU A 60 -0.04 19.79 -5.17
CA LEU A 60 1.34 20.08 -5.54
C LEU A 60 1.50 21.38 -6.33
N GLN A 61 0.41 21.96 -6.84
CA GLN A 61 0.47 23.20 -7.62
C GLN A 61 0.71 24.44 -6.76
N ASN A 62 0.11 24.46 -5.57
CA ASN A 62 0.13 25.60 -4.65
C ASN A 62 0.63 25.20 -3.25
N ALA A 63 1.10 23.96 -3.08
CA ALA A 63 1.52 23.38 -1.80
C ALA A 63 0.48 23.52 -0.67
N ALA A 64 -0.81 23.66 -1.02
CA ALA A 64 -1.87 23.87 -0.06
C ALA A 64 -2.50 22.52 0.33
N THR A 65 -2.75 22.36 1.64
CA THR A 65 -3.56 21.23 2.12
C THR A 65 -5.00 21.42 1.68
N VAL A 66 -5.57 20.38 1.07
CA VAL A 66 -6.95 20.36 0.60
C VAL A 66 -7.82 19.85 1.74
N PRO A 67 -8.77 20.66 2.26
CA PRO A 67 -9.70 20.18 3.26
C PRO A 67 -10.50 19.00 2.70
N LEU A 68 -10.55 17.94 3.47
CA LEU A 68 -11.31 16.74 3.18
C LEU A 68 -12.60 16.75 3.98
N ARG A 69 -13.62 16.14 3.42
CA ARG A 69 -14.91 15.96 4.08
C ARG A 69 -15.39 14.52 3.93
N ASP A 70 -15.76 13.92 5.05
CA ASP A 70 -16.53 12.69 5.10
C ASP A 70 -17.98 12.95 5.55
N ALA A 71 -18.73 11.90 5.85
CA ALA A 71 -20.12 12.02 6.31
C ALA A 71 -20.27 12.73 7.67
N ARG A 72 -19.23 12.77 8.50
CA ARG A 72 -19.26 13.22 9.90
C ARG A 72 -18.46 14.49 10.15
N GLN A 73 -17.38 14.73 9.40
CA GLN A 73 -16.39 15.75 9.69
C GLN A 73 -15.80 16.37 8.43
N ARG A 74 -15.36 17.62 8.57
CA ARG A 74 -14.59 18.38 7.59
C ARG A 74 -13.29 18.83 8.24
N SER A 75 -12.15 18.47 7.67
CA SER A 75 -10.83 18.80 8.22
C SER A 75 -9.75 18.68 7.14
N GLU A 76 -8.66 19.43 7.29
CA GLU A 76 -7.44 19.27 6.50
C GLU A 76 -6.74 17.93 6.74
N VAL A 77 -6.94 17.36 7.95
CA VAL A 77 -6.48 16.02 8.32
C VAL A 77 -7.67 15.25 8.86
N LEU A 78 -8.01 14.14 8.20
CA LEU A 78 -9.09 13.24 8.61
C LEU A 78 -8.53 11.92 9.13
N THR A 79 -9.29 11.29 10.01
CA THR A 79 -9.04 9.91 10.41
C THR A 79 -9.67 8.97 9.39
N VAL A 80 -8.92 7.99 8.90
CA VAL A 80 -9.43 7.00 7.95
C VAL A 80 -10.49 6.15 8.64
N ALA A 81 -11.75 6.33 8.24
CA ALA A 81 -12.86 5.54 8.70
C ALA A 81 -13.09 4.36 7.76
N ALA A 82 -13.23 3.16 8.32
CA ALA A 82 -13.72 2.02 7.56
C ALA A 82 -15.19 2.26 7.21
N GLY A 83 -15.49 2.47 5.92
CA GLY A 83 -16.83 2.80 5.48
C GLY A 83 -17.81 1.63 5.63
N ALA A 84 -17.53 0.53 4.93
CA ALA A 84 -18.28 -0.70 5.01
C ALA A 84 -17.30 -1.88 5.18
N LEU A 85 -17.36 -2.53 6.34
CA LEU A 85 -16.70 -3.80 6.59
C LEU A 85 -17.75 -4.89 6.39
N SER A 86 -17.50 -5.87 5.52
CA SER A 86 -18.23 -7.13 5.60
C SER A 86 -17.56 -8.01 6.67
N THR A 87 -18.31 -8.94 7.26
CA THR A 87 -17.80 -9.84 8.31
C THR A 87 -16.60 -10.69 7.87
N ASP A 88 -16.40 -10.86 6.55
CA ASP A 88 -15.27 -11.58 5.94
C ASP A 88 -14.27 -10.64 5.23
N ALA A 89 -14.43 -9.32 5.36
CA ALA A 89 -13.58 -8.36 4.68
C ALA A 89 -12.20 -8.24 5.35
N LEU A 90 -11.16 -8.72 4.65
CA LEU A 90 -9.75 -8.46 5.01
C LEU A 90 -9.30 -7.05 4.63
N SER A 91 -10.13 -6.30 3.88
CA SER A 91 -9.84 -4.92 3.48
C SER A 91 -11.12 -4.10 3.38
N PHE A 92 -11.00 -2.78 3.50
CA PHE A 92 -12.12 -1.86 3.36
C PHE A 92 -11.87 -0.82 2.28
N SER A 93 -12.94 -0.10 1.94
CA SER A 93 -12.88 1.09 1.10
C SER A 93 -13.41 2.32 1.84
N SER A 94 -12.87 3.47 1.51
CA SER A 94 -13.31 4.76 2.04
C SER A 94 -13.36 5.82 0.95
N ARG A 95 -14.17 6.86 1.17
CA ARG A 95 -14.37 7.95 0.22
C ARG A 95 -14.46 9.27 0.95
N TYR A 96 -13.76 10.27 0.43
CA TYR A 96 -13.75 11.62 0.96
C TYR A 96 -14.01 12.61 -0.17
N ARG A 97 -14.81 13.64 0.10
CA ARG A 97 -14.89 14.82 -0.76
C ARG A 97 -13.73 15.74 -0.48
N MET A 98 -13.19 16.34 -1.53
CA MET A 98 -12.15 17.36 -1.46
C MET A 98 -12.80 18.73 -1.63
N GLU A 99 -12.58 19.63 -0.68
CA GLU A 99 -13.18 20.96 -0.67
C GLU A 99 -12.10 22.01 -0.93
N GLY A 100 -11.98 22.46 -2.18
CA GLY A 100 -11.03 23.50 -2.58
C GLY A 100 -11.49 24.15 -3.88
N GLY A 101 -11.75 25.47 -3.84
CA GLY A 101 -12.16 26.24 -5.01
C GLY A 101 -11.02 26.30 -6.03
N ALA A 102 -11.35 26.10 -7.31
CA ALA A 102 -10.45 25.91 -8.45
C ALA A 102 -9.89 24.49 -8.61
N ALA A 103 -10.82 23.54 -8.82
CA ALA A 103 -10.67 22.31 -9.58
C ALA A 103 -9.56 21.33 -9.16
N LEU A 104 -9.92 20.05 -9.09
CA LEU A 104 -8.97 18.97 -8.88
C LEU A 104 -8.13 18.66 -10.13
N ARG A 105 -7.64 19.71 -10.78
CA ARG A 105 -6.83 19.63 -11.96
C ARG A 105 -5.40 19.75 -11.49
N GLY A 106 -4.69 18.63 -11.43
CA GLY A 106 -3.28 18.64 -11.07
C GLY A 106 -2.82 17.38 -10.37
N ALA A 107 -1.61 17.45 -9.86
CA ALA A 107 -1.02 16.39 -9.07
C ALA A 107 -1.28 16.65 -7.57
N TYR A 108 -1.59 15.57 -6.86
CA TYR A 108 -1.85 15.58 -5.43
C TYR A 108 -0.88 14.63 -4.74
N LEU A 109 -0.36 15.07 -3.60
CA LEU A 109 0.31 14.20 -2.66
C LEU A 109 -0.74 13.71 -1.66
N VAL A 110 -0.91 12.40 -1.58
CA VAL A 110 -1.77 11.75 -0.61
C VAL A 110 -0.89 11.10 0.44
N ARG A 111 -1.02 11.52 1.70
CA ARG A 111 -0.28 10.93 2.81
C ARG A 111 -1.22 10.21 3.76
N ILE A 112 -0.88 8.97 4.08
CA ILE A 112 -1.56 8.14 5.06
C ILE A 112 -0.54 7.77 6.12
N ASP A 113 -0.72 8.31 7.33
CA ASP A 113 0.15 8.04 8.47
C ASP A 113 -0.52 6.97 9.35
N TYR A 114 0.02 5.75 9.27
CA TYR A 114 -0.44 4.58 10.04
C TYR A 114 0.04 4.67 11.50
N PRO A 115 -0.76 4.19 12.49
CA PRO A 115 -0.36 4.14 13.89
C PRO A 115 0.79 3.15 14.18
#